data_AF-A0AA41VBX6-F1
#
_entry.id   AF-A0AA41VBX6-F1
#
_cell.length_a   1.000
_cell.length_b   1.000
_cell.length_c   1.000
_cell.angle_alpha   90.00
_cell.angle_beta   90.00
_cell.angle_gamma   90.00
#
_symmetry.space_group_name_H-M   'P 1'
#
loop_
_entity.id
_entity.type
_entity.pdbx_description
1 polymer ?
#
loop_
_entity_poly.entity_id
_entity_poly.type
_entity_poly.pdbx_seq_one_letter_code
_entity_poly.pdbx_strand_id
1 'polypeptide(L)' 'KLKLELENVFSTCFPTFINLITLEVSIIKAQQVRTLFSFLHFSPNLESLVFGR' A
#
# COMPACT_ATOMS: atom_id res chain seq x y z
N LYS A 1 6.05 3.85 13.97
CA LYS A 1 5.74 2.48 13.51
C LYS A 1 4.22 2.37 13.41
N LEU A 2 3.63 2.57 12.24
CA LEU A 2 2.18 2.51 12.05
C LEU A 2 1.74 1.04 12.03
N LYS A 3 0.92 0.65 13.00
CA LYS A 3 0.32 -0.68 13.13
C LYS A 3 -1.09 -0.56 12.55
N LEU A 4 -1.32 -1.15 11.37
CA LEU A 4 -2.63 -1.16 10.71
C LEU A 4 -3.48 -2.25 11.33
N GLU A 5 -4.35 -1.89 12.26
CA GLU A 5 -5.41 -2.77 12.76
C GLU A 5 -6.59 -2.69 11.78
N LEU A 6 -6.83 -3.80 11.08
CA LEU A 6 -7.88 -3.96 10.07
C LEU A 6 -9.24 -4.07 10.78
N GLU A 7 -9.75 -2.94 11.27
CA GLU A 7 -11.16 -2.85 11.64
C GLU A 7 -12.04 -2.79 10.40
N ASN A 8 -13.18 -3.46 10.53
CA ASN A 8 -14.10 -3.89 9.51
C ASN A 8 -14.91 -2.73 8.91
N VAL A 9 -14.25 -1.71 8.37
CA VAL A 9 -14.89 -0.52 7.82
C VAL A 9 -15.13 -0.72 6.32
N PHE A 10 -16.37 -1.01 5.95
CA PHE A 10 -16.91 -0.90 4.59
C PHE A 10 -16.97 0.58 4.13
N SER A 11 -15.87 1.32 4.25
CA SER A 11 -15.72 2.64 3.66
C SER A 11 -15.16 2.44 2.26
N THR A 12 -15.93 2.85 1.26
CA THR A 12 -15.53 2.88 -0.15
C THR A 12 -14.38 3.86 -0.45
N CYS A 13 -13.86 4.55 0.56
CA CYS A 13 -12.68 5.40 0.44
C CYS A 13 -11.48 4.64 0.99
N PHE A 14 -10.73 3.97 0.11
CA PHE A 14 -9.35 3.64 0.43
C PHE A 14 -8.62 4.95 0.78
N PRO A 15 -7.83 4.97 1.87
CA PRO A 15 -7.06 6.16 2.20
C PRO A 15 -6.09 6.47 1.06
N THR A 16 -6.18 7.68 0.51
CA THR A 16 -5.21 8.15 -0.47
C THR A 16 -3.91 8.50 0.24
N PHE A 17 -2.80 7.90 -0.17
CA PHE A 17 -1.48 8.11 0.40
C PHE A 17 -0.76 9.27 -0.31
N ILE A 18 -1.32 10.48 -0.19
CA ILE A 18 -0.82 11.69 -0.91
C ILE A 18 0.62 12.05 -0.49
N ASN A 19 1.01 11.75 0.74
CA ASN A 19 2.35 12.08 1.25
C ASN A 19 3.37 10.94 1.06
N LEU A 20 2.96 9.83 0.44
CA LEU A 20 3.83 8.68 0.25
C LEU A 20 4.65 8.84 -1.04
N ILE A 21 5.95 9.12 -0.88
CA ILE A 21 6.90 9.27 -1.99
C ILE A 21 7.64 7.96 -2.28
N THR A 22 7.93 7.18 -1.24
CA THR A 22 8.68 5.93 -1.35
C THR A 22 7.98 4.79 -0.62
N LEU A 23 7.88 3.63 -1.27
CA LEU A 23 7.37 2.39 -0.69
C LEU A 23 8.44 1.31 -0.80
N GLU A 24 8.87 0.78 0.34
CA GLU A 24 9.71 -0.42 0.40
C GLU A 24 8.84 -1.63 0.71
N VAL A 25 8.95 -2.66 -0.13
CA VAL A 25 8.16 -3.88 -0.05
C VAL A 25 9.09 -5.08 0.07
N SER A 26 8.98 -5.81 1.17
CA SER A 26 9.61 -7.13 1.33
C SER A 26 8.93 -8.19 0.44
N ILE A 27 9.40 -9.44 0.49
CA ILE A 27 8.84 -10.57 -0.30
C ILE A 27 7.31 -10.61 -0.23
N ILE A 28 6.66 -10.37 -1.37
CA ILE A 28 5.21 -10.46 -1.54
C ILE A 28 4.84 -11.90 -1.93
N LYS A 29 3.84 -12.45 -1.25
CA LYS A 29 3.18 -13.68 -1.71
C LYS A 29 2.28 -13.37 -2.90
N ALA A 30 2.14 -14.30 -3.85
CA ALA A 30 1.29 -14.12 -5.04
C ALA A 30 -0.14 -13.61 -4.72
N GLN A 31 -0.70 -14.05 -3.59
CA GLN A 31 -2.03 -13.66 -3.12
C GLN A 31 -2.14 -12.16 -2.73
N GLN A 32 -1.02 -11.51 -2.40
CA GLN A 32 -0.97 -10.11 -1.97
C GLN A 32 -0.67 -9.13 -3.11
N VAL A 33 -0.36 -9.63 -4.30
CA VAL A 33 -0.07 -8.80 -5.49
C VAL A 33 -1.24 -7.89 -5.83
N ARG A 34 -2.48 -8.38 -5.74
CA ARG A 34 -3.69 -7.58 -5.99
C ARG A 34 -3.86 -6.44 -4.98
N THR A 35 -3.49 -6.68 -3.72
CA THR A 35 -3.49 -5.67 -2.66
C THR A 35 -2.43 -4.62 -2.93
N LEU A 36 -1.23 -5.01 -3.37
CA LEU A 36 -0.18 -4.06 -3.77
C LEU A 36 -0.68 -3.16 -4.91
N PHE A 37 -1.26 -3.72 -5.97
CA PHE A 37 -1.77 -2.90 -7.07
C PHE A 37 -2.87 -1.93 -6.62
N SER A 38 -3.76 -2.37 -5.74
CA SER A 38 -4.78 -1.49 -5.18
C SER A 38 -4.14 -0.36 -4.36
N PHE A 39 -3.14 -0.66 -3.53
CA PHE A 39 -2.40 0.33 -2.77
C PHE A 39 -1.69 1.37 -3.67
N LEU A 40 -1.01 0.91 -4.73
CA LEU A 40 -0.34 1.78 -5.70
C LEU A 40 -1.34 2.71 -6.39
N HIS A 41 -2.54 2.22 -6.72
CA HIS A 41 -3.60 3.04 -7.30
C HIS A 41 -4.02 4.21 -6.39
N PHE A 42 -3.98 4.02 -5.07
CA PHE A 42 -4.30 5.06 -4.09
C PHE A 42 -3.08 5.86 -3.61
N SER A 43 -1.92 5.73 -4.27
CA SER A 43 -0.68 6.42 -3.91
C SER A 43 -0.19 7.31 -5.07
N PRO A 44 -0.92 8.40 -5.39
CA PRO A 44 -0.70 9.15 -6.63
C PRO A 44 0.65 9.86 -6.73
N ASN A 45 1.30 10.13 -5.59
CA ASN A 45 2.58 10.81 -5.51
C ASN A 45 3.75 9.84 -5.25
N LEU A 46 3.52 8.53 -5.40
CA LEU A 46 4.58 7.55 -5.22
C LEU A 46 5.57 7.64 -6.39
N GLU A 47 6.81 7.96 -6.07
CA GLU A 47 7.90 8.09 -7.05
C GLU A 47 8.81 6.86 -7.04
N SER A 48 8.92 6.16 -5.90
CA SER A 48 9.86 5.05 -5.73
C SER A 48 9.21 3.82 -5.10
N LEU A 49 9.32 2.69 -5.79
CA LEU A 49 8.93 1.36 -5.30
C LEU A 49 10.18 0.48 -5.25
N VAL A 50 10.57 0.09 -4.04
CA VAL A 50 11.77 -0.73 -3.80
C VAL A 50 11.35 -2.10 -3.30
N PHE A 51 11.88 -3.16 -3.91
CA PHE A 51 11.71 -4.51 -3.42
C PHE A 51 12.90 -4.88 -2.53
N GLY A 52 12.65 -4.96 -1.23
CA GLY A 52 13.62 -5.42 -0.24
C GLY A 52 13.91 -6.91 -0.41
N ARG A 53 15.11 -7.34 0.00
CA ARG A 53 15.53 -8.74 0.00
C ARG A 53 14.80 -9.54 1.08
#